data_AF-A0A816FMS2-F1
#
_entry.id   AF-A0A816FMS2-F1
#
_cell.length_a   1.000
_cell.length_b   1.000
_cell.length_c   1.000
_cell.angle_alpha   90.00
_cell.angle_beta   90.00
_cell.angle_gamma   90.00
#
_symmetry.space_group_name_H-M   'P 1'
#
loop_
_entity.id
_entity.type
_entity.pdbx_description
1 polymer ?
#
loop_
_entity_poly.entity_id
_entity_poly.type
_entity_poly.pdbx_seq_one_letter_code
_entity_poly.pdbx_strand_id
1 'polypeptide(L)'
;MDGHINRLKNDFRSRLFFISQTHDSFMKIQDIDMIKRYYLILTNESFPLNGIPTSIIDIHVGYIWSNLGNYEEAIQFYQNILLNDNFIDVPKSIVFYIIIGYNYFHLSKYDEAFLYYGIAYSF
;
A
#
# COMPACT_ATOMS: atom_id res chain seq x y z
N MET A 1 -25.82 6.89 21.56
CA MET A 1 -24.78 5.89 21.20
C MET A 1 -23.74 6.47 20.24
N ASP A 2 -24.11 7.40 19.35
CA ASP A 2 -23.21 7.99 18.35
C ASP A 2 -22.07 8.86 18.91
N GLY A 3 -22.25 9.46 20.09
CA GLY A 3 -21.22 10.29 20.73
C GLY A 3 -19.98 9.53 21.21
N HIS A 4 -20.12 8.25 21.58
CA HIS A 4 -18.99 7.40 22.00
C HIS A 4 -18.17 6.93 20.79
N ILE A 5 -18.85 6.61 19.69
CA ILE A 5 -18.22 6.24 18.41
C ILE A 5 -17.47 7.44 17.83
N ASN A 6 -18.04 8.66 17.92
CA ASN A 6 -17.35 9.89 17.49
C ASN A 6 -16.17 10.29 18.39
N ARG A 7 -16.18 9.97 19.69
CA ARG A 7 -15.02 10.21 20.57
C ARG A 7 -13.88 9.23 20.30
N LEU A 8 -14.17 7.95 20.08
CA LEU A 8 -13.17 6.95 19.67
C LEU A 8 -12.54 7.30 18.32
N LYS A 9 -13.35 7.89 17.42
CA LYS A 9 -12.87 8.45 16.15
C LYS A 9 -11.96 9.66 16.32
N ASN A 10 -11.82 10.32 17.46
CA ASN A 10 -10.99 11.54 17.62
C ASN A 10 -9.76 11.37 18.52
N ASP A 11 -9.63 10.26 19.24
CA ASP A 11 -8.48 9.99 20.11
C ASP A 11 -7.38 9.19 19.37
N PHE A 12 -6.18 9.75 19.24
CA PHE A 12 -5.05 9.14 18.53
C PHE A 12 -4.70 7.72 19.02
N ARG A 13 -4.85 7.43 20.32
CA ARG A 13 -4.60 6.07 20.85
C ARG A 13 -5.67 5.08 20.42
N SER A 14 -6.94 5.46 20.53
CA SER A 14 -8.07 4.65 20.06
C SER A 14 -7.97 4.37 18.55
N ARG A 15 -7.47 5.35 17.79
CA ARG A 15 -7.19 5.23 16.35
C ARG A 15 -6.08 4.22 16.04
N LEU A 16 -4.92 4.34 16.69
CA LEU A 16 -3.81 3.40 16.54
C LEU A 16 -4.20 1.98 16.93
N PHE A 17 -4.96 1.83 18.01
CA PHE A 17 -5.50 0.54 18.44
C PHE A 17 -6.43 -0.07 17.38
N PHE A 18 -7.30 0.73 16.76
CA PHE A 18 -8.17 0.24 15.70
C PHE A 18 -7.39 -0.18 14.43
N ILE A 19 -6.37 0.58 14.05
CA ILE A 19 -5.45 0.25 12.95
C ILE A 19 -4.71 -1.06 13.23
N SER A 20 -4.17 -1.26 14.44
CA SER A 20 -3.48 -2.51 14.79
C SER A 20 -4.42 -3.70 14.78
N GLN A 21 -5.63 -3.56 15.34
CA GLN A 21 -6.61 -4.63 15.38
C GLN A 21 -7.10 -5.03 13.98
N THR A 22 -7.31 -4.06 13.09
CA THR A 22 -7.69 -4.34 11.69
C THR A 22 -6.54 -4.98 10.92
N HIS A 23 -5.31 -4.51 11.12
CA HIS A 23 -4.10 -5.13 10.57
C HIS A 23 -3.94 -6.60 10.95
N ASP A 24 -3.96 -6.89 12.25
CA ASP A 24 -3.80 -8.24 12.77
C ASP A 24 -4.92 -9.18 12.27
N SER A 25 -6.13 -8.64 12.11
CA SER A 25 -7.28 -9.42 11.65
C SER A 25 -7.14 -9.83 10.19
N PHE A 26 -6.76 -8.93 9.28
CA PHE A 26 -6.62 -9.33 7.87
C PHE A 26 -5.36 -10.12 7.59
N MET A 27 -4.25 -9.88 8.30
CA MET A 27 -3.03 -10.69 8.14
C MET A 27 -3.27 -12.16 8.52
N LYS A 28 -4.22 -12.43 9.42
CA LYS A 28 -4.62 -13.79 9.79
C LYS A 28 -5.58 -14.44 8.81
N ILE A 29 -6.50 -13.67 8.24
CA ILE A 29 -7.64 -14.20 7.46
C ILE A 29 -7.38 -14.09 5.95
N GLN A 30 -6.34 -13.35 5.53
CA GLN A 30 -6.06 -13.02 4.11
C GLN A 30 -7.28 -12.38 3.42
N ASP A 31 -8.10 -11.67 4.20
CA ASP A 31 -9.37 -11.11 3.75
C ASP A 31 -9.13 -9.79 3.01
N ILE A 32 -9.31 -9.85 1.69
CA ILE A 32 -9.19 -8.75 0.75
C ILE A 32 -10.09 -7.56 1.12
N ASP A 33 -11.32 -7.80 1.57
CA ASP A 33 -12.26 -6.72 1.89
C ASP A 33 -11.80 -5.94 3.14
N MET A 34 -11.10 -6.62 4.05
CA MET A 34 -10.55 -5.98 5.23
C MET A 34 -9.30 -5.15 4.92
N ILE A 35 -8.48 -5.54 3.93
CA ILE A 35 -7.36 -4.70 3.42
C ILE A 35 -7.90 -3.42 2.78
N LYS A 36 -8.97 -3.51 1.99
CA LYS A 36 -9.62 -2.32 1.40
C LYS A 36 -10.16 -1.38 2.47
N ARG A 37 -10.78 -1.91 3.53
CA ARG A 37 -11.23 -1.12 4.68
C ARG A 37 -10.06 -0.50 5.42
N TYR A 38 -8.98 -1.25 5.64
CA TYR A 38 -7.75 -0.75 6.27
C TYR A 38 -7.15 0.42 5.48
N TYR A 39 -7.00 0.27 4.16
CA TYR A 39 -6.53 1.34 3.29
C TYR A 39 -7.43 2.58 3.34
N LEU A 40 -8.76 2.39 3.29
CA LEU A 40 -9.72 3.50 3.40
C LEU A 40 -9.59 4.23 4.74
N ILE A 41 -9.34 3.52 5.85
CA ILE A 41 -9.12 4.14 7.17
C ILE A 41 -7.86 5.00 7.16
N LEU A 42 -6.76 4.50 6.57
CA LEU A 42 -5.48 5.21 6.53
C LEU A 42 -5.50 6.46 5.64
N THR A 43 -6.35 6.48 4.62
CA THR A 43 -6.45 7.57 3.64
C THR A 43 -7.59 8.54 3.89
N ASN A 44 -8.43 8.30 4.90
CA ASN A 44 -9.57 9.15 5.22
C ASN A 44 -9.13 10.54 5.72
N GLU A 45 -9.66 11.63 5.17
CA GLU A 45 -9.33 13.02 5.55
C GLU A 45 -9.60 13.33 7.04
N SER A 46 -10.53 12.61 7.69
CA SER A 46 -10.76 12.72 9.14
C SER A 46 -9.67 12.05 9.99
N PHE A 47 -8.81 11.26 9.33
CA PHE A 47 -7.55 10.70 9.79
C PHE A 47 -6.38 11.31 9.02
N PRO A 48 -6.13 12.62 9.17
CA PRO A 48 -4.95 13.17 8.56
C PRO A 48 -3.76 12.60 9.34
N LEU A 49 -3.03 11.67 8.73
CA LEU A 49 -1.66 11.35 9.09
C LEU A 49 -0.83 12.59 8.72
N ASN A 50 -1.04 13.69 9.44
CA ASN A 50 -0.46 14.99 9.16
C ASN A 50 1.06 14.84 8.95
N GLY A 51 1.51 15.05 7.71
CA GLY A 51 2.93 14.96 7.33
C GLY A 51 3.43 13.58 6.86
N ILE A 52 2.61 12.53 6.83
CA ILE A 52 2.97 11.26 6.18
C ILE A 52 2.54 11.33 4.70
N PRO A 53 3.48 11.22 3.75
CA PRO A 53 3.12 11.12 2.33
C PRO A 53 2.23 9.91 2.09
N THR A 54 1.16 10.08 1.30
CA THR A 54 0.26 8.98 0.89
C THR A 54 1.02 7.82 0.28
N SER A 55 2.15 8.08 -0.39
CA SER A 55 3.01 7.05 -0.93
C SER A 55 3.54 6.06 0.10
N ILE A 56 3.77 6.45 1.35
CA ILE A 56 4.18 5.51 2.41
C ILE A 56 3.05 4.51 2.69
N ILE A 57 1.80 4.97 2.66
CA ILE A 57 0.62 4.11 2.82
C ILE A 57 0.49 3.18 1.61
N ASP A 58 0.63 3.72 0.41
CA ASP A 58 0.55 2.96 -0.85
C ASP A 58 1.65 1.88 -0.93
N ILE A 59 2.87 2.19 -0.48
CA ILE A 59 3.99 1.23 -0.42
C ILE A 59 3.60 0.05 0.49
N HIS A 60 3.09 0.37 1.69
CA HIS A 60 2.75 -0.63 2.68
C HIS A 60 1.59 -1.51 2.23
N VAL A 61 0.53 -0.91 1.67
CA VAL A 61 -0.62 -1.66 1.18
C VAL A 61 -0.27 -2.47 -0.07
N GLY A 62 0.49 -1.92 -1.01
CA GLY A 62 1.01 -2.67 -2.16
C GLY A 62 1.83 -3.90 -1.74
N TYR A 63 2.63 -3.77 -0.68
CA TYR A 63 3.43 -4.88 -0.15
C TYR A 63 2.55 -5.98 0.44
N ILE A 64 1.51 -5.62 1.18
CA ILE A 64 0.52 -6.57 1.73
C ILE A 64 -0.16 -7.34 0.59
N TRP A 65 -0.63 -6.66 -0.46
CA TRP A 65 -1.26 -7.30 -1.59
C TRP A 65 -0.34 -8.30 -2.30
N SER A 66 0.92 -7.90 -2.52
CA SER A 66 1.95 -8.76 -3.11
C SER A 66 2.17 -10.03 -2.29
N ASN A 67 2.33 -9.89 -0.97
CA ASN A 67 2.52 -11.03 -0.06
C ASN A 67 1.33 -11.99 -0.02
N LEU A 68 0.12 -11.50 -0.29
CA LEU A 68 -1.10 -12.29 -0.33
C LEU A 68 -1.37 -12.88 -1.72
N GLY A 69 -0.47 -12.70 -2.68
CA GLY A 69 -0.61 -13.22 -4.03
C GLY A 69 -1.52 -12.41 -4.96
N ASN A 70 -1.97 -11.23 -4.53
CA ASN A 70 -2.80 -10.32 -5.32
C ASN A 70 -1.88 -9.32 -6.03
N TYR A 71 -1.16 -9.83 -7.01
CA TYR A 71 -0.05 -9.12 -7.62
C TYR A 71 -0.54 -7.97 -8.53
N GLU A 72 -1.70 -8.09 -9.19
CA GLU A 72 -2.28 -7.00 -9.99
C GLU A 72 -2.57 -5.74 -9.16
N GLU A 73 -3.21 -5.90 -8.00
CA GLU A 73 -3.50 -4.80 -7.08
C GLU A 73 -2.21 -4.17 -6.57
N ALA A 74 -1.22 -4.99 -6.20
CA ALA A 74 0.09 -4.51 -5.76
C ALA A 74 0.76 -3.64 -6.85
N ILE A 75 0.74 -4.09 -8.11
CA ILE A 75 1.29 -3.34 -9.24
C ILE A 75 0.64 -1.96 -9.39
N GLN A 76 -0.70 -1.88 -9.24
CA GLN A 76 -1.42 -0.59 -9.34
C GLN A 76 -0.92 0.43 -8.31
N PHE A 77 -0.71 0.02 -7.06
CA PHE A 77 -0.16 0.90 -6.03
C PHE A 77 1.24 1.41 -6.39
N TYR A 78 2.14 0.52 -6.79
CA TYR A 78 3.50 0.90 -7.14
C TYR A 78 3.61 1.77 -8.39
N GLN A 79 2.76 1.53 -9.39
CA GLN A 79 2.67 2.40 -10.58
C GLN A 79 2.11 3.78 -10.22
N ASN A 80 1.09 3.84 -9.37
CA ASN A 80 0.52 5.11 -8.91
C ASN A 80 1.58 5.98 -8.22
N ILE A 81 2.40 5.36 -7.37
CA ILE A 81 3.52 6.00 -6.69
C ILE A 81 4.51 6.61 -7.71
N LEU A 82 4.92 5.84 -8.73
CA LEU A 82 5.85 6.31 -9.76
C LEU A 82 5.30 7.46 -10.62
N LEU A 83 3.98 7.52 -10.81
CA LEU A 83 3.33 8.54 -11.64
C LEU A 83 3.05 9.85 -10.90
N ASN A 84 2.71 9.75 -9.60
CA ASN A 84 2.06 10.86 -8.89
C ASN A 84 2.87 11.36 -7.68
N ASP A 85 3.89 10.63 -7.22
CA ASP A 85 4.66 11.05 -6.04
C ASP A 85 5.92 11.85 -6.40
N ASN A 86 5.84 13.16 -6.16
CA ASN A 86 6.94 14.10 -6.37
C ASN A 86 8.10 13.92 -5.37
N PHE A 87 7.96 13.09 -4.33
CA PHE A 87 9.00 12.81 -3.33
C PHE A 87 9.96 11.67 -3.76
N ILE A 88 9.67 11.00 -4.87
CA ILE A 88 10.48 9.89 -5.38
C ILE A 88 11.48 10.43 -6.40
N ASP A 89 12.74 10.41 -6.01
CA ASP A 89 13.87 10.66 -6.89
C ASP A 89 14.24 9.41 -7.70
N VAL A 90 15.09 9.59 -8.70
CA VAL A 90 15.54 8.51 -9.58
C VAL A 90 16.14 7.32 -8.82
N PRO A 91 17.02 7.49 -7.80
CA PRO A 91 17.51 6.36 -7.02
C PRO A 91 16.40 5.57 -6.32
N LYS A 92 15.37 6.25 -5.78
CA LYS A 92 14.24 5.58 -5.14
C LYS A 92 13.30 4.92 -6.14
N SER A 93 13.18 5.40 -7.38
CA SER A 93 12.27 4.80 -8.36
C SER A 93 12.72 3.39 -8.80
N ILE A 94 14.03 3.11 -8.76
CA ILE A 94 14.61 1.79 -9.09
C ILE A 94 13.94 0.65 -8.30
N VAL A 95 13.71 0.86 -6.99
CA VAL A 95 13.10 -0.18 -6.14
C VAL A 95 11.69 -0.52 -6.60
N PHE A 96 10.92 0.46 -7.06
CA PHE A 96 9.56 0.25 -7.53
C PHE A 96 9.53 -0.50 -8.85
N TYR A 97 10.46 -0.23 -9.77
CA TYR A 97 10.58 -1.01 -11.01
C TYR A 97 10.92 -2.47 -10.71
N ILE A 98 11.82 -2.75 -9.76
CA ILE A 98 12.13 -4.12 -9.32
C ILE A 98 10.89 -4.79 -8.71
N ILE A 99 10.18 -4.11 -7.83
CA ILE A 99 9.00 -4.67 -7.17
C ILE A 99 7.88 -4.93 -8.19
N ILE A 100 7.64 -4.02 -9.14
CA ILE A 100 6.66 -4.23 -10.21
C ILE A 100 7.05 -5.44 -11.07
N GLY A 101 8.33 -5.54 -11.46
CA GLY A 101 8.86 -6.69 -12.20
C GLY A 101 8.65 -8.02 -11.45
N TYR A 102 8.88 -8.02 -10.13
CA TYR A 102 8.63 -9.17 -9.25
C TYR A 102 7.16 -9.59 -9.27
N ASN A 103 6.24 -8.64 -9.13
CA ASN A 103 4.81 -8.95 -9.16
C ASN A 103 4.37 -9.50 -10.53
N TYR A 104 4.86 -8.94 -11.64
CA TYR A 104 4.60 -9.50 -12.98
C TYR A 104 5.18 -10.90 -13.16
N PHE A 105 6.36 -11.17 -12.63
CA PHE A 105 6.98 -12.50 -12.67
C PHE A 105 6.08 -13.54 -11.97
N HIS A 106 5.55 -13.20 -10.79
CA HIS A 106 4.63 -14.08 -10.07
C HIS A 106 3.27 -14.27 -10.74
N LEU A 107 2.89 -13.36 -11.65
CA LEU A 107 1.75 -13.52 -12.56
C LEU A 107 2.06 -14.35 -13.81
N SER A 108 3.27 -14.88 -13.94
CA SER A 108 3.77 -15.53 -15.17
C SER A 108 3.77 -14.61 -16.40
N LYS A 109 3.76 -13.28 -16.19
CA LYS A 109 3.84 -12.23 -17.21
C LYS A 109 5.30 -11.83 -17.40
N TYR A 110 6.07 -12.74 -17.99
CA TYR A 110 7.53 -12.65 -18.00
C TYR A 110 8.06 -11.51 -18.86
N ASP A 111 7.40 -11.20 -19.99
CA ASP A 111 7.83 -10.11 -20.87
C ASP A 111 7.73 -8.76 -20.15
N GLU A 112 6.64 -8.52 -19.43
CA GLU A 112 6.46 -7.36 -18.58
C GLU A 112 7.47 -7.35 -17.43
N ALA A 113 7.67 -8.48 -16.76
CA ALA A 113 8.66 -8.59 -15.69
C ALA A 113 10.07 -8.18 -16.18
N PHE A 114 10.50 -8.72 -17.31
CA PHE A 114 11.81 -8.40 -17.90
C PHE A 114 11.91 -6.95 -18.37
N LEU A 115 10.83 -6.39 -18.91
CA LEU A 115 10.79 -4.96 -19.25
C LEU A 115 11.09 -4.10 -18.02
N TYR A 116 10.40 -4.36 -16.90
CA TYR A 116 10.59 -3.60 -15.67
C TYR A 116 11.95 -3.82 -15.01
N TYR A 117 12.47 -5.05 -15.01
CA TYR A 117 13.84 -5.31 -14.57
C TYR A 117 14.89 -4.62 -15.46
N GLY A 118 14.66 -4.57 -16.77
CA GLY A 118 15.52 -3.86 -17.71
C GLY A 118 15.53 -2.35 -17.47
N ILE A 119 14.36 -1.76 -17.20
CA ILE A 119 14.26 -0.35 -16.79
C ILE A 119 15.06 -0.11 -15.52
N ALA A 120 14.88 -0.93 -14.49
CA ALA A 120 15.62 -0.81 -13.22
C ALA A 120 17.14 -0.90 -13.41
N TYR A 121 17.61 -1.78 -14.28
CA TYR A 121 19.04 -1.97 -14.59
C TYR A 121 19.65 -0.83 -15.41
N SER A 122 18.83 -0.04 -16.10
CA SER A 122 19.30 1.03 -16.99
C SER A 122 19.69 2.33 -16.28
N PHE A 123 19.45 2.43 -14.97
CA PHE A 123 19.83 3.57 -14.11
C PHE A 123 21.19 3.34 -13.45
#